data_AF-A0A1M6I414-F1
#
_entry.id   AF-A0A1M6I414-F1
#
_cell.length_a   1.000
_cell.length_b   1.000
_cell.length_c   1.000
_cell.angle_alpha   90.00
_cell.angle_beta   90.00
_cell.angle_gamma   90.00
#
_symmetry.space_group_name_H-M   'P 1'
#
loop_
_entity.id
_entity.type
_entity.pdbx_description
1 polymer ?
#
loop_
_entity_poly.entity_id
_entity_poly.type
_entity_poly.pdbx_seq_one_letter_code
_entity_poly.pdbx_strand_id
1 'polypeptide(L)'
;MNSQDKILRSGFALFSLITSFLFVYYAVTIFTGETGSQHLKIFAYVTGGYGLMNTYILSWAWRTQVGWTMAANTVISVCFFGVFLMDMLRGGLQDSKQIAVLVGLAVVLGINWYTIRKLNQ
;
A
#
# COMPACT_ATOMS: atom_id res chain seq x y z
N MET A 1 5.93 7.75 -26.39
CA MET A 1 6.06 8.11 -24.95
C MET A 1 7.16 9.13 -24.81
N ASN A 2 6.82 10.31 -24.27
CA ASN A 2 7.78 11.37 -24.04
C ASN A 2 8.78 10.95 -22.93
N SER A 3 10.02 11.44 -22.93
CA SER A 3 11.01 11.05 -21.90
C SER A 3 10.53 11.40 -20.48
N GLN A 4 9.75 12.47 -20.35
CA GLN A 4 9.11 12.88 -19.11
C GLN A 4 8.12 11.82 -18.58
N ASP A 5 7.33 11.18 -19.46
CA ASP A 5 6.38 10.13 -19.06
C ASP A 5 7.09 8.88 -18.53
N LYS A 6 8.24 8.54 -19.11
CA LYS A 6 9.06 7.40 -18.66
C LYS A 6 9.63 7.64 -17.27
N ILE A 7 10.14 8.85 -17.01
CA ILE A 7 10.69 9.24 -15.71
C ILE A 7 9.58 9.25 -14.65
N LEU A 8 8.42 9.83 -14.96
CA LEU A 8 7.28 9.89 -14.05
C LEU A 8 6.77 8.48 -13.68
N ARG A 9 6.65 7.60 -14.68
CA ARG A 9 6.24 6.20 -14.51
C ARG A 9 7.22 5.43 -13.63
N SER A 10 8.53 5.59 -13.85
CA SER A 10 9.58 4.94 -13.06
C SER A 10 9.61 5.47 -11.62
N GLY A 11 9.49 6.80 -11.44
CA GLY A 11 9.47 7.42 -10.12
C GLY A 11 8.29 6.97 -9.27
N PHE A 12 7.09 6.88 -9.84
CA PHE A 12 5.93 6.38 -9.12
C PHE A 12 6.01 4.88 -8.82
N ALA A 13 6.58 4.08 -9.72
CA ALA A 13 6.85 2.66 -9.45
C ALA A 13 7.84 2.49 -8.29
N LEU A 14 8.92 3.27 -8.27
CA LEU A 14 9.88 3.26 -7.18
C LEU A 14 9.24 3.68 -5.85
N PHE A 15 8.42 4.74 -5.86
CA PHE A 15 7.69 5.19 -4.67
C PHE A 15 6.72 4.12 -4.15
N SER A 16 5.95 3.49 -5.05
CA SER A 16 5.05 2.38 -4.70
C SER A 16 5.82 1.19 -4.12
N LEU A 17 7.02 0.91 -4.63
CA LEU A 17 7.86 -0.17 -4.12
C LEU A 17 8.43 0.15 -2.72
N ILE A 18 8.93 1.36 -2.52
CA ILE A 18 9.45 1.82 -1.22
C ILE A 18 8.35 1.80 -0.16
N THR A 19 7.17 2.34 -0.46
CA THR A 19 6.04 2.35 0.49
C THR A 19 5.56 0.94 0.82
N SER A 20 5.52 0.04 -0.17
CA SER A 20 5.21 -1.37 0.06
C SER A 20 6.25 -2.05 0.94
N PHE A 21 7.52 -1.76 0.71
CA PHE A 21 8.61 -2.26 1.55
C PHE A 21 8.50 -1.75 2.98
N LEU A 22 8.13 -0.49 3.19
CA LEU A 22 7.89 0.06 4.54
C LEU A 22 6.76 -0.67 5.27
N PHE A 23 5.69 -1.07 4.58
CA PHE A 23 4.61 -1.87 5.17
C PHE A 23 5.07 -3.28 5.56
N VAL A 24 5.92 -3.90 4.75
CA VAL A 24 6.54 -5.19 5.09
C VAL A 24 7.49 -5.04 6.26
N TYR A 25 8.34 -4.01 6.25
CA TYR A 25 9.26 -3.72 7.33
C TYR A 25 8.52 -3.50 8.65
N TYR A 26 7.46 -2.69 8.65
CA TYR A 26 6.59 -2.49 9.81
C TYR A 26 6.06 -3.82 10.35
N ALA A 27 5.54 -4.69 9.46
CA ALA A 27 5.05 -5.99 9.88
C ALA A 27 6.13 -6.84 10.55
N VAL A 28 7.31 -6.94 9.93
CA VAL A 28 8.46 -7.67 10.47
C VAL A 28 8.86 -7.11 11.84
N THR A 29 8.99 -5.79 11.98
CA THR A 29 9.34 -5.15 13.25
C THR A 29 8.36 -5.50 14.38
N ILE A 30 7.05 -5.49 14.10
CA ILE A 30 6.03 -5.87 15.09
C ILE A 30 6.11 -7.35 15.45
N PHE A 31 6.41 -8.24 14.49
CA PHE A 31 6.52 -9.68 14.76
C PHE A 31 7.80 -10.06 15.49
N THR A 32 8.91 -9.37 15.23
CA THR A 32 10.18 -9.59 15.92
C THR A 32 10.25 -8.91 17.28
N GLY A 33 9.37 -7.94 17.55
CA GLY A 33 9.28 -7.28 18.85
C GLY A 33 8.57 -8.13 19.90
N GLU A 34 9.09 -8.15 21.12
CA GLU A 34 8.54 -8.97 22.22
C GLU A 34 7.23 -8.43 22.82
N THR A 35 6.83 -7.19 22.50
CA THR A 35 5.80 -6.42 23.24
C THR A 35 4.57 -5.98 22.44
N GLY A 36 4.26 -6.62 21.31
CA GLY A 36 3.05 -6.31 20.53
C GLY A 36 1.78 -6.93 21.10
N SER A 37 0.73 -6.13 21.32
CA SER A 37 -0.62 -6.64 21.63
C SER A 37 -1.14 -7.54 20.49
N GLN A 38 -2.03 -8.48 20.78
CA GLN A 38 -2.56 -9.41 19.76
C GLN A 38 -3.23 -8.65 18.60
N HIS A 39 -3.94 -7.55 18.88
CA HIS A 39 -4.53 -6.71 17.85
C HIS A 39 -3.49 -6.04 16.95
N LEU A 40 -2.41 -5.53 17.54
CA LEU A 40 -1.32 -4.92 16.78
C LEU A 40 -0.64 -5.93 15.86
N LYS A 41 -0.49 -7.19 16.30
CA LYS A 41 0.05 -8.28 15.47
C LYS A 41 -0.86 -8.64 14.30
N ILE A 42 -2.19 -8.63 14.48
CA ILE A 42 -3.16 -8.86 13.40
C ILE A 42 -3.10 -7.72 12.38
N PHE A 43 -3.10 -6.47 12.85
CA PHE A 43 -2.99 -5.31 11.96
C PHE A 43 -1.67 -5.30 11.18
N ALA A 44 -0.56 -5.62 11.85
CA ALA A 44 0.74 -5.79 11.23
C ALA A 44 0.75 -6.90 10.16
N TYR A 45 0.10 -8.03 10.42
CA TYR A 45 -0.06 -9.10 9.44
C TYR A 45 -0.76 -8.62 8.15
N VAL A 46 -1.88 -7.92 8.29
CA VAL A 46 -2.64 -7.40 7.15
C VAL A 46 -1.82 -6.34 6.39
N THR A 47 -1.14 -5.45 7.11
CA THR A 47 -0.28 -4.40 6.53
C THR A 47 0.88 -5.00 5.74
N GLY A 48 1.58 -5.99 6.31
CA GLY A 48 2.66 -6.69 5.61
C GLY A 48 2.16 -7.47 4.40
N GLY A 49 1.02 -8.14 4.53
CA GLY A 49 0.37 -8.86 3.42
C GLY A 49 0.02 -7.93 2.26
N TYR A 50 -0.54 -6.74 2.55
CA TYR A 50 -0.79 -5.72 1.54
C TYR A 50 0.51 -5.28 0.84
N GLY A 51 1.58 -5.00 1.59
CA GLY A 51 2.87 -4.60 1.02
C GLY A 51 3.45 -5.64 0.06
N LEU A 52 3.43 -6.92 0.44
CA LEU A 52 3.88 -8.03 -0.42
C LEU A 52 3.02 -8.15 -1.68
N MET A 53 1.70 -8.12 -1.53
CA MET A 53 0.76 -8.28 -2.63
C MET A 53 0.85 -7.11 -3.62
N ASN A 54 0.97 -5.88 -3.13
CA ASN A 54 1.15 -4.71 -3.98
C ASN A 54 2.47 -4.77 -4.76
N THR A 55 3.56 -5.23 -4.13
CA THR A 55 4.86 -5.43 -4.80
C THR A 55 4.76 -6.48 -5.92
N TYR A 56 4.06 -7.58 -5.66
CA TYR A 56 3.79 -8.62 -6.65
C TYR A 56 2.99 -8.08 -7.83
N ILE A 57 1.86 -7.38 -7.57
CA ILE A 57 1.01 -6.81 -8.62
C ILE A 57 1.80 -5.79 -9.45
N LEU A 58 2.59 -4.93 -8.82
CA LEU A 58 3.42 -3.94 -9.51
C LEU A 58 4.47 -4.61 -10.41
N SER A 59 5.14 -5.64 -9.91
CA SER A 59 6.11 -6.43 -10.68
C SER A 59 5.45 -7.12 -11.88
N TRP A 60 4.25 -7.64 -11.68
CA TRP A 60 3.49 -8.33 -12.71
C TRP A 60 2.96 -7.37 -13.78
N ALA A 61 2.39 -6.24 -13.37
CA ALA A 61 1.93 -5.17 -14.26
C ALA A 61 3.09 -4.62 -15.10
N TRP A 62 4.28 -4.48 -14.50
CA TRP A 62 5.47 -4.03 -15.23
C TRP A 62 5.90 -5.01 -16.33
N ARG A 63 5.86 -6.32 -16.04
CA ARG A 63 6.31 -7.37 -16.97
C ARG A 63 5.29 -7.71 -18.06
N THR A 64 4.02 -7.78 -17.70
CA THR A 64 2.99 -8.41 -18.54
C THR A 64 1.92 -7.44 -19.04
N GLN A 65 1.79 -6.25 -18.42
CA GLN A 65 0.85 -5.19 -18.79
C GLN A 65 -0.61 -5.68 -18.93
N VAL A 66 -1.00 -6.70 -18.16
CA VAL A 66 -2.34 -7.30 -18.24
C VAL A 66 -3.34 -6.56 -17.36
N GLY A 67 -4.53 -6.30 -17.91
CA GLY A 67 -5.58 -5.51 -17.26
C GLY A 67 -6.08 -6.04 -15.90
N TRP A 68 -5.95 -7.34 -15.61
CA TRP A 68 -6.38 -7.89 -14.31
C TRP A 68 -5.57 -7.32 -13.13
N THR A 69 -4.34 -6.86 -13.36
CA THR A 69 -3.48 -6.27 -12.33
C THR A 69 -4.09 -4.99 -11.75
N MET A 70 -4.85 -4.24 -12.54
CA MET A 70 -5.57 -3.05 -12.08
C MET A 70 -6.74 -3.42 -11.17
N ALA A 71 -7.52 -4.45 -11.53
CA ALA A 71 -8.61 -4.95 -10.71
C ALA A 71 -8.07 -5.51 -9.38
N ALA A 72 -7.01 -6.33 -9.43
CA ALA A 72 -6.35 -6.86 -8.24
C ALA A 72 -5.86 -5.74 -7.32
N ASN A 73 -5.17 -4.73 -7.84
CA ASN A 73 -4.71 -3.60 -7.03
C ASN A 73 -5.85 -2.87 -6.33
N THR A 74 -6.94 -2.63 -7.05
CA THR A 74 -8.09 -1.89 -6.53
C THR A 74 -8.74 -2.68 -5.39
N VAL A 75 -8.94 -3.99 -5.56
CA VAL A 75 -9.50 -4.85 -4.52
C VAL A 75 -8.62 -4.85 -3.28
N ILE A 76 -7.31 -5.10 -3.41
CA ILE A 76 -6.43 -5.16 -2.22
C ILE A 76 -6.32 -3.80 -1.52
N SER A 77 -6.30 -2.70 -2.27
CA SER A 77 -6.17 -1.35 -1.72
C SER A 77 -7.42 -0.96 -0.95
N VAL A 78 -8.60 -1.25 -1.49
CA VAL A 78 -9.88 -0.98 -0.81
C VAL A 78 -10.02 -1.85 0.44
N CYS A 79 -9.69 -3.14 0.35
CA CYS A 79 -9.69 -4.02 1.52
C CYS A 79 -8.76 -3.52 2.62
N PHE A 80 -7.52 -3.17 2.26
CA PHE A 80 -6.55 -2.65 3.22
C PHE A 80 -7.00 -1.33 3.85
N PHE A 81 -7.51 -0.40 3.04
CA PHE A 81 -8.06 0.86 3.52
C PHE A 81 -9.25 0.66 4.47
N GLY A 82 -10.13 -0.30 4.17
CA GLY A 82 -11.24 -0.67 5.03
C GLY A 82 -10.79 -1.21 6.39
N VAL A 83 -9.79 -2.09 6.42
CA VAL A 83 -9.19 -2.58 7.67
C VAL A 83 -8.55 -1.44 8.46
N PHE A 84 -7.83 -0.54 7.79
CA PHE A 84 -7.23 0.63 8.41
C PHE A 84 -8.28 1.58 9.02
N LEU A 85 -9.35 1.86 8.29
CA LEU A 85 -10.47 2.67 8.78
C LEU A 85 -11.12 2.05 10.02
N MET A 86 -11.36 0.73 10.02
CA MET A 86 -11.95 0.05 11.16
C MET A 86 -11.06 0.11 12.40
N ASP A 87 -9.74 -0.04 12.23
CA ASP A 87 -8.78 0.10 13.32
C ASP A 87 -8.80 1.52 13.90
N MET A 88 -8.81 2.52 13.03
CA MET A 88 -8.84 3.94 13.39
C MET A 88 -10.16 4.35 14.09
N LEU A 89 -11.30 3.88 13.59
CA LEU A 89 -12.61 4.14 14.21
C LEU A 89 -12.71 3.51 15.60
N ARG A 90 -12.11 2.34 15.80
CA ARG A 90 -12.08 1.65 17.09
C ARG A 90 -11.21 2.38 18.13
N GLY A 91 -10.14 3.04 17.68
CA GLY A 91 -9.28 3.86 18.53
C GLY A 91 -9.84 5.23 18.88
N GLY A 92 -10.90 5.68 18.20
CA GLY A 92 -11.51 7.00 18.37
C GLY A 92 -10.72 8.12 17.65
N LEU A 93 -11.39 8.83 16.75
CA LEU A 93 -10.84 9.93 15.94
C LEU A 93 -10.66 11.22 16.76
N GLN A 94 -9.77 11.21 17.74
CA GLN A 94 -9.54 12.38 18.60
C GLN A 94 -8.21 13.09 18.33
N ASP A 95 -7.26 12.45 17.65
CA ASP A 95 -5.92 12.99 17.41
C ASP A 95 -5.71 13.40 15.94
N SER A 96 -5.29 14.65 15.73
CA SER A 96 -4.88 15.22 14.43
C SER A 96 -3.84 14.36 13.71
N LYS A 97 -3.01 13.62 14.45
CA LYS A 97 -2.02 12.70 13.88
C LYS A 97 -2.67 11.53 13.16
N GLN A 98 -3.77 11.00 13.67
CA GLN A 98 -4.46 9.88 13.02
C GLN A 98 -5.01 10.34 11.66
N ILE A 99 -5.63 11.52 11.61
CA ILE A 99 -6.13 12.10 10.35
C ILE A 99 -5.01 12.27 9.33
N ALA A 100 -3.84 12.77 9.77
CA ALA A 100 -2.67 12.89 8.90
C ALA A 100 -2.22 11.52 8.34
N VAL A 101 -2.21 10.46 9.17
CA VAL A 101 -1.87 9.10 8.72
C VAL A 101 -2.91 8.56 7.73
N LEU A 102 -4.20 8.80 7.97
CA LEU A 102 -5.28 8.38 7.06
C LEU A 102 -5.15 9.04 5.68
N VAL A 103 -4.92 10.36 5.66
CA VAL A 103 -4.70 11.11 4.42
C VAL A 103 -3.43 10.61 3.72
N GLY A 104 -2.33 10.41 4.46
CA GLY A 104 -1.10 9.87 3.93
C GLY A 104 -1.29 8.49 3.29
N LEU A 105 -2.03 7.60 3.95
CA LEU A 105 -2.36 6.28 3.42
C LEU A 105 -3.19 6.40 2.14
N ALA A 106 -4.24 7.21 2.12
CA ALA A 106 -5.08 7.41 0.95
C ALA A 106 -4.26 7.91 -0.27
N VAL A 107 -3.30 8.81 -0.04
CA VAL A 107 -2.37 9.28 -1.07
C VAL A 107 -1.49 8.14 -1.59
N VAL A 108 -0.91 7.32 -0.71
CA VAL A 108 -0.10 6.16 -1.11
C VAL A 108 -0.91 5.19 -1.97
N LEU A 109 -2.13 4.84 -1.54
CA LEU A 109 -3.01 3.96 -2.31
C LEU A 109 -3.38 4.55 -3.67
N GLY A 110 -3.64 5.87 -3.72
CA GLY A 110 -3.91 6.60 -4.95
C GLY A 110 -2.72 6.58 -5.91
N ILE A 111 -1.49 6.76 -5.41
CA ILE A 111 -0.26 6.66 -6.21
C ILE A 111 -0.08 5.24 -6.75
N ASN A 112 -0.31 4.21 -5.93
CA ASN A 112 -0.20 2.81 -6.38
C ASN A 112 -1.18 2.51 -7.52
N TRP A 113 -2.44 2.94 -7.36
CA TRP A 113 -3.46 2.82 -8.40
C TRP A 113 -3.08 3.55 -9.68
N TYR A 114 -2.64 4.81 -9.57
CA TYR A 114 -2.22 5.60 -10.72
C TYR A 114 -1.03 4.96 -11.45
N THR A 115 -0.06 4.44 -10.69
CA THR A 115 1.10 3.74 -11.21
C THR A 115 0.68 2.55 -12.05
N ILE A 116 -0.10 1.63 -11.48
CA ILE A 116 -0.51 0.40 -12.17
C ILE A 116 -1.37 0.70 -13.39
N ARG A 117 -2.25 1.72 -13.31
CA ARG A 117 -2.99 2.21 -14.48
C ARG A 117 -2.07 2.67 -15.60
N LYS A 118 -1.00 3.41 -15.28
CA LYS A 118 0.02 3.85 -16.25
C LYS A 118 0.93 2.73 -16.74
N LEU A 119 1.07 1.63 -16.00
CA LEU A 119 1.84 0.46 -16.46
C LEU A 119 1.08 -0.36 -17.52
N ASN A 120 -0.25 -0.39 -17.42
CA ASN A 120 -1.14 -1.14 -18.31
C ASN A 120 -1.66 -0.34 -19.52
N GLN A 121 -1.27 0.93 -19.65
CA GLN A 121 -1.49 1.77 -20.83
C GLN A 121 -0.27 1.72 -21.76
#